data_AF-A0AAN8EWI4-F1
#
_entry.id   AF-A0AAN8EWI4-F1
#
_cell.length_a   1.000
_cell.length_b   1.000
_cell.length_c   1.000
_cell.angle_alpha   90.00
_cell.angle_beta   90.00
_cell.angle_gamma   90.00
#
_symmetry.space_group_name_H-M   'P 1'
#
loop_
_entity.id
_entity.type
_entity.pdbx_description
1 polymer ?
#
loop_
_entity_poly.entity_id
_entity_poly.type
_entity_poly.pdbx_seq_one_letter_code
_entity_poly.pdbx_strand_id
1 'polypeptide(L)'
;MLARLTILLLVALRDAVEGASLQINDWYELPIAVGQSATLDFCLYASCERFSLVFASDTDELNRLTFWFDGEDLQKVDVDSPHYVLVPSPPPVIGGCRESDVKSLRLNVSFRENAFDVQIGRQVVIRPKGNSSTSMRLLLPQRGACCLSTGKLSIGNETLVEPVKENSLVPTTSVSPYSTRYRSLFIGRRVPPAPEPTAKLEIQRPSWTDVVNREWSISFLICSISVLVMMVTMVSLGIVIFIYVQIKPSTSRRSILIEG
;
A
#
# COMPACT_ATOMS: atom_id res chain seq x y z
N MET A 1 -27.43 -1.73 -21.25
CA MET A 1 -26.77 -2.78 -20.42
C MET A 1 -25.27 -2.85 -20.68
N LEU A 2 -24.78 -2.85 -21.93
CA LEU A 2 -23.35 -2.90 -22.26
C LEU A 2 -22.49 -1.83 -21.57
N ALA A 3 -22.94 -0.56 -21.57
CA ALA A 3 -22.24 0.56 -20.94
C ALA A 3 -22.06 0.41 -19.42
N ARG A 4 -23.00 -0.28 -18.73
CA ARG A 4 -22.87 -0.54 -17.29
C ARG A 4 -21.85 -1.65 -17.02
N LEU A 5 -21.73 -2.63 -17.92
CA LEU A 5 -20.77 -3.72 -17.80
C LEU A 5 -19.33 -3.23 -18.01
N THR A 6 -19.09 -2.34 -18.98
CA THR A 6 -17.76 -1.73 -19.19
C THR A 6 -17.34 -0.83 -18.04
N ILE A 7 -18.26 -0.06 -17.46
CA ILE A 7 -17.97 0.74 -16.26
C ILE A 7 -17.61 -0.17 -15.08
N LEU A 8 -18.38 -1.25 -14.86
CA LEU A 8 -18.08 -2.25 -13.82
C LEU A 8 -16.71 -2.91 -14.03
N LEU A 9 -16.36 -3.24 -15.27
CA LEU A 9 -15.08 -3.88 -15.58
C LEU A 9 -13.89 -2.92 -15.39
N LEU A 10 -14.06 -1.64 -15.74
CA LEU A 10 -13.05 -0.60 -15.52
C LEU A 10 -12.88 -0.26 -14.03
N VAL A 11 -13.96 -0.28 -13.25
CA VAL A 11 -13.91 -0.12 -11.79
C VAL A 11 -13.21 -1.33 -11.16
N ALA A 12 -13.60 -2.56 -11.52
CA ALA A 12 -12.97 -3.77 -11.02
C ALA A 12 -11.47 -3.87 -11.37
N LEU A 13 -11.07 -3.42 -12.57
CA LEU A 13 -9.66 -3.36 -12.97
C LEU A 13 -8.87 -2.25 -12.24
N ARG A 14 -9.54 -1.19 -11.79
CA ARG A 14 -8.93 -0.11 -11.00
C ARG A 14 -8.70 -0.57 -9.55
N ASP A 15 -9.68 -1.26 -8.98
CA ASP A 15 -9.63 -1.78 -7.61
C ASP A 15 -8.66 -2.97 -7.49
N ALA A 16 -8.48 -3.76 -8.54
CA ALA A 16 -7.53 -4.89 -8.57
C ALA A 16 -6.03 -4.48 -8.52
N VAL A 17 -5.71 -3.18 -8.59
CA VAL A 17 -4.33 -2.66 -8.59
C VAL A 17 -3.90 -2.11 -7.22
N GLU A 18 -4.75 -2.15 -6.19
CA GLU A 18 -4.63 -1.33 -4.99
C GLU A 18 -3.49 -1.72 -4.03
N GLY A 19 -2.28 -1.25 -4.36
CA GLY A 19 -1.31 -0.77 -3.39
C GLY A 19 -0.91 0.65 -3.78
N ALA A 20 -1.03 1.61 -2.86
CA ALA A 20 -0.58 2.97 -3.13
C ALA A 20 0.95 3.00 -3.22
N SER A 21 1.48 3.51 -4.33
CA SER A 21 2.93 3.73 -4.49
C SER A 21 3.36 4.89 -3.61
N LEU A 22 4.31 4.65 -2.71
CA LEU A 22 4.84 5.66 -1.79
C LEU A 22 6.03 6.38 -2.45
N GLN A 23 5.97 7.70 -2.49
CA GLN A 23 7.05 8.59 -2.92
C GLN A 23 7.80 9.12 -1.70
N ILE A 24 9.05 9.51 -1.91
CA ILE A 24 9.89 10.09 -0.86
C ILE A 24 9.51 11.55 -0.60
N ASN A 25 9.74 12.01 0.62
CA ASN A 25 9.53 13.41 1.04
C ASN A 25 8.09 13.93 0.94
N ASP A 26 7.10 13.05 0.76
CA ASP A 26 5.68 13.40 0.77
C ASP A 26 4.95 12.76 1.96
N TRP A 27 3.87 13.40 2.40
CA TRP A 27 2.99 12.92 3.46
C TRP A 27 1.86 12.07 2.89
N TYR A 28 1.64 10.90 3.47
CA TYR A 28 0.58 9.95 3.12
C TYR A 28 -0.38 9.78 4.28
N GLU A 29 -1.69 9.90 4.03
CA GLU A 29 -2.70 9.61 5.02
C GLU A 29 -3.01 8.11 5.07
N LEU A 30 -2.96 7.56 6.28
CA LEU A 30 -3.30 6.20 6.64
C LEU A 30 -4.58 6.23 7.48
N PRO A 31 -5.64 5.50 7.10
CA PRO A 31 -6.82 5.39 7.94
C PRO A 31 -6.49 4.63 9.22
N ILE A 32 -6.87 5.17 10.38
CA ILE A 32 -6.70 4.53 11.69
C ILE A 32 -8.05 3.97 12.12
N ALA A 33 -8.50 2.87 11.53
CA ALA A 33 -9.58 2.10 12.13
C ALA A 33 -8.99 1.07 13.10
N VAL A 34 -9.56 0.98 14.30
CA VAL A 34 -9.13 0.00 15.31
C VAL A 34 -9.28 -1.42 14.73
N GLY A 35 -8.23 -2.23 14.86
CA GLY A 35 -8.20 -3.58 14.30
C GLY A 35 -7.86 -3.66 12.81
N GLN A 36 -7.74 -2.52 12.10
CA GLN A 36 -7.12 -2.52 10.78
C GLN A 36 -5.60 -2.69 10.88
N SER A 37 -5.05 -3.28 9.82
CA SER A 37 -3.62 -3.36 9.62
C SER A 37 -3.27 -2.87 8.22
N ALA A 38 -2.12 -2.21 8.13
CA ALA A 38 -1.49 -1.80 6.90
C ALA A 38 -0.16 -2.52 6.76
N THR A 39 0.14 -2.98 5.55
CA THR A 39 1.47 -3.49 5.20
C THR A 39 2.20 -2.41 4.41
N LEU A 40 3.41 -2.09 4.87
CA LEU A 40 4.35 -1.22 4.18
C LEU A 40 5.50 -2.09 3.66
N ASP A 41 5.63 -2.19 2.34
CA ASP A 41 6.68 -2.94 1.67
C ASP A 41 7.63 -1.99 0.95
N PHE A 42 8.90 -2.00 1.37
CA PHE A 42 9.95 -1.16 0.79
C PHE A 42 11.03 -2.00 0.14
N CYS A 43 11.46 -1.60 -1.05
CA CYS A 43 12.70 -2.05 -1.68
C CYS A 43 13.70 -0.91 -1.61
N LEU A 44 14.81 -1.12 -0.92
CA LEU A 44 15.89 -0.16 -0.73
C LEU A 44 17.12 -0.65 -1.52
N TYR A 45 17.95 0.27 -2.00
CA TYR A 45 19.25 -0.12 -2.56
C TYR A 45 20.19 -0.69 -1.49
N ALA A 46 21.07 -1.62 -1.88
CA ALA A 46 22.02 -2.27 -0.97
C ALA A 46 22.96 -1.24 -0.30
N SER A 47 23.39 -0.21 -1.04
CA SER A 47 24.16 0.92 -0.52
C SER A 47 23.43 1.79 0.52
N CYS A 48 22.11 1.66 0.67
CA CYS A 48 21.37 2.45 1.64
C CYS A 48 21.63 1.94 3.07
N GLU A 49 22.60 2.53 3.76
CA GLU A 49 22.95 2.20 5.14
C GLU A 49 21.88 2.63 6.15
N ARG A 50 21.12 3.70 5.82
CA ARG A 50 20.16 4.29 6.75
C ARG A 50 18.87 4.69 6.04
N PHE A 51 17.75 4.15 6.53
CA PHE A 51 16.41 4.49 6.08
C PHE A 51 15.56 4.93 7.27
N SER A 52 14.64 5.88 7.05
CA SER A 52 13.79 6.37 8.14
C SER A 52 12.35 6.56 7.71
N LEU A 53 11.45 6.32 8.65
CA LEU A 53 10.01 6.54 8.52
C LEU A 53 9.53 7.40 9.67
N VAL A 54 8.60 8.31 9.39
CA VAL A 54 7.97 9.16 10.39
C VAL A 54 6.47 8.94 10.34
N PHE A 55 5.90 8.58 11.48
CA PHE A 55 4.47 8.50 11.71
C PHE A 55 4.01 9.70 12.53
N ALA A 56 2.89 10.31 12.16
CA ALA A 56 2.29 11.44 12.87
C ALA A 56 0.80 11.15 13.10
N SER A 57 0.36 11.02 14.35
CA SER A 57 -1.09 10.82 14.62
C SER A 57 -1.85 12.14 14.72
N ASP A 58 -1.18 13.29 14.90
CA ASP A 58 -1.75 14.64 14.90
C ASP A 58 -0.65 15.66 14.50
N THR A 59 -0.79 16.97 14.75
CA THR A 59 0.27 17.96 14.45
C THR A 59 1.52 17.80 15.33
N ASP A 60 1.37 17.24 16.54
CA ASP A 60 2.40 17.36 17.58
C ASP A 60 3.00 16.01 18.01
N GLU A 61 2.39 14.89 17.64
CA GLU A 61 2.85 13.55 18.02
C GLU A 61 3.58 12.84 16.88
N LEU A 62 4.89 13.10 16.77
CA LEU A 62 5.76 12.45 15.79
C LEU A 62 6.46 11.23 16.40
N ASN A 63 6.51 10.17 15.62
CA ASN A 63 7.19 8.92 15.95
C ASN A 63 8.08 8.54 14.77
N ARG A 64 9.39 8.54 14.98
CA ARG A 64 10.38 8.21 13.96
C ARG A 64 10.99 6.85 14.23
N LEU A 65 11.03 6.03 13.19
CA LEU A 65 11.79 4.78 13.15
C LEU A 65 12.95 4.97 12.18
N THR A 66 14.17 4.69 12.63
CA THR A 66 15.37 4.70 11.80
C THR A 66 15.96 3.30 11.74
N PHE A 67 16.08 2.76 10.54
CA PHE A 67 16.65 1.45 10.25
C PHE A 67 18.10 1.62 9.82
N TRP A 68 19.00 0.86 10.44
CA TRP A 68 20.42 0.80 10.10
C TRP A 68 20.74 -0.55 9.50
N PHE A 69 21.37 -0.54 8.34
CA PHE A 69 21.73 -1.73 7.58
C PHE A 69 23.24 -1.83 7.42
N ASP A 70 23.73 -3.06 7.38
CA ASP A 70 25.06 -3.42 6.91
C ASP A 70 24.90 -4.35 5.71
N GLY A 71 25.08 -3.80 4.50
CA GLY A 71 24.67 -4.45 3.26
C GLY A 71 23.16 -4.72 3.22
N GLU A 72 22.79 -6.00 3.19
CA GLU A 72 21.38 -6.46 3.18
C GLU A 72 20.79 -6.66 4.58
N ASP A 73 21.64 -6.79 5.60
CA ASP A 73 21.22 -7.17 6.95
C ASP A 73 20.80 -5.97 7.80
N LEU A 74 19.63 -6.07 8.42
CA LEU A 74 19.16 -5.09 9.39
C LEU A 74 19.92 -5.26 10.72
N GLN A 75 20.78 -4.30 11.05
CA GLN A 75 21.59 -4.32 12.27
C GLN A 75 20.85 -3.73 13.47
N LYS A 76 20.13 -2.63 13.26
CA LYS A 76 19.54 -1.86 14.36
C LYS A 76 18.31 -1.08 13.91
N VAL A 77 17.35 -0.95 14.83
CA VAL A 77 16.22 -0.03 14.70
C VAL A 77 16.26 0.97 15.86
N ASP A 78 16.41 2.24 15.53
CA ASP A 78 16.30 3.34 16.47
C ASP A 78 14.88 3.91 16.43
N VAL A 79 14.33 4.17 17.61
CA VAL A 79 12.96 4.68 17.78
C VAL A 79 13.03 5.96 18.61
N ASP A 80 12.51 7.06 18.07
CA ASP A 80 12.50 8.36 18.73
C ASP A 80 11.23 9.17 18.43
N SER A 81 11.01 10.25 19.19
CA SER A 81 9.86 11.16 19.02
C SER A 81 10.36 12.60 18.88
N PRO A 82 10.70 13.04 17.66
CA PRO A 82 11.19 14.39 17.44
C PRO A 82 10.05 15.42 17.61
N HIS A 83 10.38 16.63 18.06
CA HIS A 83 9.39 17.72 18.16
C HIS A 83 8.96 18.29 16.80
N TYR A 84 9.82 18.18 15.79
CA TYR A 84 9.54 18.61 14.43
C TYR A 84 10.37 17.77 13.45
N VAL A 85 9.90 17.71 12.20
CA VAL A 85 10.62 17.04 11.10
C VAL A 85 10.74 18.00 9.93
N LEU A 86 11.98 18.23 9.49
CA LEU A 86 12.26 18.96 8.26
C LEU A 86 12.13 18.01 7.08
N VAL A 87 11.16 18.26 6.21
CA VAL A 87 10.97 17.53 4.96
C VAL A 87 12.08 17.97 3.99
N PRO A 88 12.99 17.07 3.57
CA PRO A 88 14.03 17.40 2.59
C PRO A 88 13.42 17.78 1.24
N SER A 89 14.04 18.73 0.53
CA SER A 89 13.76 18.92 -0.89
C SER A 89 14.19 17.66 -1.68
N PRO A 90 13.41 17.20 -2.67
CA PRO A 90 13.79 16.07 -3.50
C PRO A 90 15.18 16.30 -4.14
N PRO A 91 16.12 15.35 -4.01
CA PRO A 91 17.44 15.50 -4.61
C PRO A 91 17.33 15.46 -6.15
N PRO A 92 18.09 16.27 -6.89
CA PRO A 92 18.13 16.19 -8.35
C PRO A 92 18.75 14.86 -8.77
N VAL A 93 17.98 14.02 -9.47
CA VAL A 93 18.48 12.74 -9.99
C VAL A 93 19.05 12.97 -11.38
N ILE A 94 20.36 13.21 -11.47
CA ILE A 94 21.05 13.32 -12.76
C ILE A 94 21.54 11.92 -13.16
N GLY A 95 20.90 11.31 -14.16
CA GLY A 95 21.35 10.03 -14.75
C GLY A 95 20.81 8.75 -14.10
N GLY A 96 19.86 8.85 -13.17
CA GLY A 96 19.20 7.71 -12.51
C GLY A 96 20.07 7.00 -11.48
N CYS A 97 19.45 6.07 -10.75
CA CYS A 97 20.14 5.19 -9.80
C CYS A 97 20.64 3.95 -10.55
N ARG A 98 21.96 3.76 -10.65
CA ARG A 98 22.59 2.68 -11.44
C ARG A 98 22.84 1.39 -10.66
N GLU A 99 22.44 1.34 -9.40
CA GLU A 99 22.65 0.19 -8.54
C GLU A 99 21.62 -0.91 -8.83
N SER A 100 22.07 -2.17 -8.89
CA SER A 100 21.20 -3.32 -9.15
C SER A 100 20.76 -4.04 -7.88
N ASP A 101 21.57 -3.96 -6.84
CA ASP A 101 21.39 -4.76 -5.63
C ASP A 101 20.42 -4.04 -4.71
N VAL A 102 19.38 -4.77 -4.28
CA VAL A 102 18.29 -4.24 -3.48
C VAL A 102 17.99 -5.16 -2.31
N LYS A 103 17.59 -4.56 -1.18
CA LYS A 103 17.13 -5.24 0.02
C LYS A 103 15.68 -4.90 0.29
N SER A 104 14.97 -5.82 0.94
CA SER A 104 13.56 -5.65 1.28
C SER A 104 13.36 -5.31 2.76
N LEU A 105 12.48 -4.35 3.03
CA LEU A 105 12.03 -4.01 4.37
C LEU A 105 10.51 -4.03 4.39
N ARG A 106 9.95 -5.00 5.11
CA ARG A 106 8.51 -5.15 5.30
C ARG A 106 8.12 -4.80 6.72
N LEU A 107 7.13 -3.93 6.86
CA LEU A 107 6.56 -3.50 8.13
C LEU A 107 5.06 -3.75 8.13
N ASN A 108 4.56 -4.36 9.20
CA ASN A 108 3.12 -4.42 9.43
C ASN A 108 2.77 -3.41 10.52
N VAL A 109 1.86 -2.50 10.21
CA VAL A 109 1.35 -1.50 11.14
C VAL A 109 -0.05 -1.91 11.55
N SER A 110 -0.29 -2.09 12.83
CA SER A 110 -1.62 -2.37 13.37
C SER A 110 -2.08 -1.24 14.29
N PHE A 111 -3.35 -0.87 14.18
CA PHE A 111 -3.91 0.24 14.91
C PHE A 111 -4.75 -0.25 16.09
N ARG A 112 -4.47 0.29 17.28
CA ARG A 112 -5.25 0.11 18.52
C ARG A 112 -5.91 1.44 18.90
N GLU A 113 -6.69 1.42 19.98
CA GLU A 113 -7.42 2.60 20.47
C GLU A 113 -6.49 3.81 20.73
N ASN A 114 -5.45 3.63 21.56
CA ASN A 114 -4.55 4.72 22.00
C ASN A 114 -3.07 4.49 21.62
N ALA A 115 -2.81 3.52 20.75
CA ALA A 115 -1.47 3.14 20.33
C ALA A 115 -1.50 2.52 18.93
N PHE A 116 -0.33 2.39 18.33
CA PHE A 116 -0.12 1.59 17.14
C PHE A 116 1.12 0.73 17.32
N ASP A 117 1.08 -0.45 16.73
CA ASP A 117 2.20 -1.37 16.76
C ASP A 117 2.84 -1.42 15.38
N VAL A 118 4.16 -1.32 15.32
CA VAL A 118 4.94 -1.53 14.12
C VAL A 118 5.72 -2.83 14.28
N GLN A 119 5.31 -3.85 13.54
CA GLN A 119 5.97 -5.15 13.51
C GLN A 119 7.05 -5.18 12.42
N ILE A 120 8.28 -5.51 12.84
CA ILE A 120 9.47 -5.66 12.00
C ILE A 120 9.94 -7.11 12.14
N GLY A 121 9.53 -7.98 11.24
CA GLY A 121 9.76 -9.42 11.36
C GLY A 121 9.15 -9.97 12.67
N ARG A 122 10.02 -10.36 13.62
CA ARG A 122 9.61 -10.87 14.95
C ARG A 122 9.57 -9.81 16.04
N GLN A 123 10.09 -8.61 15.78
CA GLN A 123 10.12 -7.51 16.74
C GLN A 123 8.88 -6.65 16.60
N VAL A 124 8.40 -6.09 17.72
CA VAL A 124 7.23 -5.21 17.75
C VAL A 124 7.60 -3.93 18.49
N VAL A 125 7.36 -2.79 17.85
CA VAL A 125 7.56 -1.46 18.41
C VAL A 125 6.19 -0.85 18.65
N ILE A 126 5.83 -0.64 19.92
CA ILE A 126 4.55 -0.04 20.31
C ILE A 126 4.76 1.46 20.53
N ARG A 127 3.92 2.28 19.91
CA ARG A 127 4.00 3.74 19.99
C ARG A 127 2.65 4.35 20.38
N PRO A 128 2.67 5.43 21.18
CA PRO A 128 1.44 6.12 21.54
C PRO A 128 0.80 6.78 20.32
N LYS A 129 -0.52 6.88 20.35
CA LYS A 129 -1.36 7.57 19.37
C LYS A 129 -2.31 8.50 20.10
N GLY A 130 -2.49 9.72 19.60
CA GLY A 130 -3.48 10.66 20.10
C GLY A 130 -4.87 10.05 20.14
N ASN A 131 -5.58 10.20 21.26
CA ASN A 131 -6.89 9.59 21.49
C ASN A 131 -7.96 10.08 20.51
N SER A 132 -7.82 11.30 19.97
CA SER A 132 -8.75 11.93 19.02
C SER A 132 -8.40 11.68 17.55
N SER A 133 -7.24 11.10 17.25
CA SER A 133 -6.77 10.95 15.88
C SER A 133 -7.54 9.88 15.11
N THR A 134 -8.14 10.30 13.99
CA THR A 134 -8.86 9.44 13.05
C THR A 134 -8.01 9.00 11.86
N SER A 135 -6.91 9.71 11.60
CA SER A 135 -5.94 9.42 10.54
C SER A 135 -4.51 9.58 11.04
N MET A 136 -3.59 8.80 10.47
CA MET A 136 -2.15 8.88 10.75
C MET A 136 -1.47 9.30 9.46
N ARG A 137 -0.47 10.17 9.56
CA ARG A 137 0.34 10.56 8.40
C ARG A 137 1.67 9.83 8.42
N LEU A 138 2.08 9.31 7.28
CA LEU A 138 3.37 8.67 7.05
C LEU A 138 4.23 9.57 6.16
N LEU A 139 5.50 9.74 6.54
CA LEU A 139 6.51 10.42 5.75
C LEU A 139 7.74 9.52 5.61
N LEU A 140 8.33 9.55 4.41
CA LEU A 140 9.55 8.84 4.07
C LEU A 140 10.66 9.88 3.76
N PRO A 141 11.27 10.49 4.79
CA PRO A 141 12.22 11.56 4.57
C PRO A 141 13.54 11.00 4.03
N GLN A 142 13.98 11.50 2.89
CA GLN A 142 15.21 11.09 2.22
C GLN A 142 15.97 12.32 1.69
N ARG A 143 17.20 12.50 2.18
CA ARG A 143 18.10 13.59 1.74
C ARG A 143 18.95 13.19 0.53
N GLY A 144 19.44 11.95 0.50
CA GLY A 144 20.25 11.43 -0.60
C GLY A 144 19.38 10.94 -1.76
N ALA A 145 19.90 10.98 -2.98
CA ALA A 145 19.28 10.24 -4.08
C ALA A 145 19.45 8.73 -3.84
N CYS A 146 18.57 7.91 -4.42
CA CYS A 146 18.82 6.47 -4.57
C CYS A 146 18.92 5.64 -3.28
N CYS A 147 18.14 5.92 -2.22
CA CYS A 147 17.93 4.93 -1.15
C CYS A 147 16.67 4.08 -1.39
N LEU A 148 15.49 4.69 -1.47
CA LEU A 148 14.24 4.00 -1.79
C LEU A 148 14.14 3.76 -3.30
N SER A 149 14.02 2.49 -3.70
CA SER A 149 13.72 2.09 -5.09
C SER A 149 12.22 2.04 -5.33
N THR A 150 11.48 1.33 -4.48
CA THR A 150 10.02 1.28 -4.52
C THR A 150 9.44 1.17 -3.12
N GLY A 151 8.27 1.79 -2.89
CA GLY A 151 7.51 1.66 -1.66
C GLY A 151 6.04 1.39 -1.99
N LYS A 152 5.43 0.44 -1.29
CA LYS A 152 4.03 0.09 -1.47
C LYS A 152 3.31 0.09 -0.13
N LEU A 153 2.15 0.71 -0.11
CA LEU A 153 1.20 0.64 0.99
C LEU A 153 0.02 -0.23 0.56
N SER A 154 -0.22 -1.31 1.31
CA SER A 154 -1.40 -2.14 1.18
C SER A 154 -2.23 -2.04 2.45
N ILE A 155 -3.45 -1.54 2.34
CA ILE A 155 -4.42 -1.47 3.43
C ILE A 155 -5.35 -2.66 3.23
N GLY A 156 -5.46 -3.53 4.23
CA GLY A 156 -6.26 -4.75 4.08
C GLY A 156 -7.74 -4.43 3.85
N ASN A 157 -8.36 -5.07 2.83
CA ASN A 157 -9.77 -5.45 2.82
C ASN A 157 -10.11 -6.43 1.66
N GLU A 158 -9.90 -7.74 1.88
CA GLU A 158 -10.75 -8.88 1.47
C GLU A 158 -10.35 -10.05 2.40
N THR A 159 -11.25 -10.73 3.13
CA THR A 159 -12.60 -11.17 2.77
C THR A 159 -13.69 -10.81 3.82
N LEU A 160 -14.86 -10.42 3.32
CA LEU A 160 -16.14 -10.49 4.02
C LEU A 160 -16.46 -11.96 4.36
N VAL A 161 -16.61 -12.30 5.65
CA VAL A 161 -17.49 -13.37 6.14
C VAL A 161 -18.21 -12.87 7.40
N GLU A 162 -19.50 -13.17 7.43
CA GLU A 162 -20.64 -12.78 8.28
C GLU A 162 -20.47 -12.58 9.80
N PRO A 163 -21.44 -11.85 10.42
CA PRO A 163 -21.46 -11.57 11.86
C PRO A 163 -21.91 -12.79 12.66
N VAL A 164 -21.21 -13.10 13.75
CA VAL A 164 -21.67 -14.08 14.74
C VAL A 164 -21.58 -13.50 16.16
N LYS A 165 -22.76 -13.10 16.63
CA LYS A 165 -23.33 -13.17 17.99
C LYS A 165 -22.43 -12.91 19.20
N GLU A 166 -22.72 -11.75 19.79
CA GLU A 166 -22.82 -11.47 21.22
C GLU A 166 -23.34 -12.66 22.05
N ASN A 167 -22.62 -13.02 23.12
CA ASN A 167 -23.19 -13.40 24.43
C ASN A 167 -22.12 -13.61 25.52
N SER A 168 -22.46 -13.14 26.73
CA SER A 168 -21.81 -13.29 28.06
C SER A 168 -20.63 -12.34 28.33
N LEU A 169 -20.79 -11.14 28.94
CA LEU A 169 -21.39 -10.79 30.24
C LEU A 169 -20.78 -11.56 31.43
N VAL A 170 -19.90 -10.90 32.21
CA VAL A 170 -19.96 -10.66 33.69
C VAL A 170 -18.56 -10.23 34.24
N PRO A 171 -18.49 -9.43 35.33
CA PRO A 171 -17.55 -8.31 35.43
C PRO A 171 -16.61 -8.30 36.67
N THR A 172 -15.74 -7.27 36.69
CA THR A 172 -15.14 -6.56 37.85
C THR A 172 -14.11 -7.28 38.73
N THR A 173 -12.89 -6.75 38.77
CA THR A 173 -12.31 -6.23 40.02
C THR A 173 -11.15 -5.25 39.80
N SER A 174 -11.24 -4.14 40.52
CA SER A 174 -10.28 -3.06 40.75
C SER A 174 -8.94 -3.53 41.34
N VAL A 175 -7.84 -2.81 41.09
CA VAL A 175 -7.07 -2.02 42.08
C VAL A 175 -5.99 -1.17 41.39
N SER A 176 -6.08 0.13 41.66
CA SER A 176 -5.10 1.24 41.79
C SER A 176 -3.58 1.09 41.49
N PRO A 177 -2.89 2.21 41.17
CA PRO A 177 -1.57 2.27 40.54
C PRO A 177 -0.41 2.54 41.52
N TYR A 178 0.80 2.09 41.19
CA TYR A 178 2.03 2.72 41.71
C TYR A 178 3.17 2.72 40.67
N SER A 179 3.70 3.93 40.50
CA SER A 179 4.94 4.32 39.83
C SER A 179 6.18 3.73 40.52
N THR A 180 7.21 3.33 39.76
CA THR A 180 8.53 4.00 39.73
C THR A 180 9.60 3.19 38.97
N ARG A 181 10.47 3.96 38.28
CA ARG A 181 11.79 3.63 37.71
C ARG A 181 12.52 2.43 38.33
N TYR A 182 13.20 1.60 37.51
CA TYR A 182 14.67 1.48 37.51
C TYR A 182 15.24 0.46 36.49
N ARG A 183 16.39 0.85 35.92
CA ARG A 183 17.56 0.05 35.50
C ARG A 183 17.47 -1.00 34.38
N SER A 184 18.07 -0.60 33.26
CA SER A 184 19.15 -1.30 32.53
C SER A 184 19.75 -2.54 33.23
N LEU A 185 19.73 -3.66 32.51
CA LEU A 185 20.72 -4.75 32.65
C LEU A 185 21.00 -5.33 31.27
N PHE A 186 22.11 -4.88 30.67
CA PHE A 186 22.85 -5.66 29.68
C PHE A 186 23.46 -6.86 30.41
N ILE A 187 23.10 -8.07 30.00
CA ILE A 187 23.87 -9.27 30.32
C ILE A 187 24.26 -9.91 29.00
N GLY A 188 25.57 -9.87 28.75
CA GLY A 188 26.22 -10.51 27.61
C GLY A 188 25.97 -12.01 27.64
N ARG A 189 25.40 -12.52 26.55
CA ARG A 189 25.30 -13.95 26.28
C ARG A 189 26.22 -14.24 25.10
N ARG A 190 27.36 -14.87 25.39
CA ARG A 190 28.26 -15.45 24.37
C ARG A 190 27.46 -16.50 23.58
N VAL A 191 27.36 -16.31 22.28
CA VAL A 191 26.76 -17.26 21.33
C VAL A 191 27.91 -18.06 20.70
N PRO A 192 27.87 -19.40 20.66
CA PRO A 192 28.85 -20.20 19.90
C PRO A 192 28.56 -20.07 18.39
N PRO A 193 29.57 -20.19 17.50
CA PRO A 193 29.34 -20.06 16.06
C PRO A 193 28.50 -21.24 15.56
N ALA A 194 27.38 -20.94 14.91
CA ALA A 194 26.57 -21.91 14.18
C ALA A 194 27.14 -22.09 12.75
N PRO A 195 27.05 -23.29 12.15
CA PRO A 195 27.68 -23.60 10.87
C PRO A 195 26.88 -23.03 9.68
N GLU A 196 27.61 -22.77 8.59
CA GLU A 196 27.11 -22.25 7.30
C GLU A 196 25.83 -22.96 6.81
N PRO A 197 24.79 -22.22 6.40
CA PRO A 197 23.75 -22.77 5.54
C PRO A 197 24.14 -22.57 4.07
N THR A 198 24.65 -23.65 3.48
CA THR A 198 24.70 -23.85 2.03
C THR A 198 23.27 -23.99 1.50
N ALA A 199 22.61 -22.87 1.20
CA ALA A 199 21.45 -22.84 0.34
C ALA A 199 21.40 -21.50 -0.38
N LYS A 200 21.98 -21.47 -1.58
CA LYS A 200 21.71 -20.41 -2.56
C LYS A 200 20.20 -20.43 -2.84
N LEU A 201 19.48 -19.53 -2.20
CA LEU A 201 18.13 -19.17 -2.63
C LEU A 201 18.34 -18.34 -3.90
N GLU A 202 18.28 -19.02 -5.04
CA GLU A 202 18.31 -18.39 -6.35
C GLU A 202 17.00 -17.60 -6.50
N ILE A 203 17.00 -16.39 -5.96
CA ILE A 203 15.95 -15.41 -6.14
C ILE A 203 15.96 -15.08 -7.63
N GLN A 204 15.01 -15.65 -8.37
CA GLN A 204 14.76 -15.31 -9.77
C GLN A 204 14.50 -13.80 -9.84
N ARG A 205 15.54 -13.07 -10.23
CA ARG A 205 15.46 -11.66 -10.60
C ARG A 205 14.41 -11.52 -11.70
N PRO A 206 13.47 -10.57 -11.63
CA PRO A 206 12.84 -10.09 -12.85
C PRO A 206 13.96 -9.54 -13.71
N SER A 207 14.19 -10.20 -14.84
CA SER A 207 15.19 -9.81 -15.82
C SER A 207 14.94 -8.36 -16.26
N TRP A 208 15.95 -7.64 -16.73
CA TRP A 208 15.72 -6.30 -17.33
C TRP A 208 14.66 -6.39 -18.46
N THR A 209 14.63 -7.53 -19.16
CA THR A 209 13.54 -7.88 -20.06
C THR A 209 12.19 -7.92 -19.36
N ASP A 210 12.03 -8.36 -18.11
CA ASP A 210 10.76 -8.34 -17.38
C ASP A 210 10.30 -6.94 -16.97
N VAL A 211 11.22 -6.02 -16.64
CA VAL A 211 10.87 -4.62 -16.32
C VAL A 211 10.41 -3.87 -17.57
N VAL A 212 11.17 -4.00 -18.66
CA VAL A 212 10.79 -3.47 -19.97
C VAL A 212 9.50 -4.16 -20.43
N ASN A 213 9.39 -5.47 -20.32
CA ASN A 213 8.18 -6.20 -20.66
C ASN A 213 7.01 -5.79 -19.75
N ARG A 214 7.22 -5.33 -18.52
CA ARG A 214 6.17 -4.81 -17.64
C ARG A 214 5.67 -3.43 -18.07
N GLU A 215 6.56 -2.48 -18.37
CA GLU A 215 6.14 -1.14 -18.83
C GLU A 215 5.51 -1.19 -20.22
N TRP A 216 6.08 -2.01 -21.10
CA TRP A 216 5.55 -2.23 -22.43
C TRP A 216 4.27 -3.06 -22.39
N SER A 217 4.16 -4.07 -21.52
CA SER A 217 2.91 -4.84 -21.37
C SER A 217 1.76 -3.99 -20.85
N ILE A 218 2.01 -3.01 -19.97
CA ILE A 218 0.97 -2.05 -19.55
C ILE A 218 0.51 -1.23 -20.75
N SER A 219 1.43 -0.75 -21.58
CA SER A 219 1.11 0.02 -22.79
C SER A 219 0.36 -0.83 -23.83
N PHE A 220 0.78 -2.08 -24.03
CA PHE A 220 0.10 -3.06 -24.87
C PHE A 220 -1.27 -3.45 -24.33
N LEU A 221 -1.42 -3.57 -23.01
CA LEU A 221 -2.68 -3.90 -22.35
C LEU A 221 -3.67 -2.74 -22.49
N ILE A 222 -3.23 -1.50 -22.29
CA ILE A 222 -4.06 -0.30 -22.52
C ILE A 222 -4.49 -0.22 -23.99
N CYS A 223 -3.57 -0.46 -24.94
CA CYS A 223 -3.86 -0.47 -26.37
C CYS A 223 -4.79 -1.62 -26.76
N SER A 224 -4.59 -2.82 -26.21
CA SER A 224 -5.44 -3.98 -26.46
C SER A 224 -6.85 -3.77 -25.91
N ILE A 225 -6.98 -3.20 -24.71
CA ILE A 225 -8.27 -2.84 -24.11
C ILE A 225 -8.96 -1.76 -24.96
N SER A 226 -8.24 -0.75 -25.44
CA SER A 226 -8.84 0.31 -26.26
C SER A 226 -9.37 -0.24 -27.60
N VAL A 227 -8.61 -1.12 -28.26
CA VAL A 227 -9.06 -1.81 -29.48
C VAL A 227 -10.25 -2.72 -29.20
N LEU A 228 -10.25 -3.47 -28.09
CA LEU A 228 -11.38 -4.31 -27.69
C LEU A 228 -12.66 -3.48 -27.47
N VAL A 229 -12.55 -2.35 -26.77
CA VAL A 229 -13.68 -1.43 -26.54
C VAL A 229 -14.21 -0.91 -27.87
N MET A 230 -13.33 -0.51 -28.80
CA MET A 230 -13.72 -0.05 -30.14
C MET A 230 -14.40 -1.16 -30.96
N MET A 231 -13.91 -2.41 -30.89
CA MET A 231 -14.57 -3.53 -31.58
C MET A 231 -15.95 -3.81 -31.00
N VAL A 232 -16.07 -3.86 -29.67
CA VAL A 232 -17.34 -4.13 -28.98
C VAL A 232 -18.37 -3.03 -29.29
N THR A 233 -17.97 -1.76 -29.32
CA THR A 233 -18.88 -0.65 -29.68
C THR A 233 -19.34 -0.78 -31.13
N MET A 234 -18.43 -1.03 -32.07
CA MET A 234 -18.78 -1.19 -33.50
C MET A 234 -19.73 -2.37 -33.74
N VAL A 235 -19.47 -3.53 -33.11
CA VAL A 235 -20.37 -4.70 -33.20
C VAL A 235 -21.73 -4.38 -32.60
N SER A 236 -21.78 -3.74 -31.43
CA SER A 236 -23.05 -3.36 -30.79
C SER A 236 -23.86 -2.38 -31.64
N LEU A 237 -23.22 -1.39 -32.26
CA LEU A 237 -23.85 -0.45 -33.19
C LEU A 237 -24.39 -1.19 -34.42
N GLY A 238 -23.61 -2.10 -35.00
CA GLY A 238 -24.04 -2.92 -36.14
C GLY A 238 -25.28 -3.74 -35.83
N ILE A 239 -25.35 -4.37 -34.65
CA ILE A 239 -26.53 -5.13 -34.21
C ILE A 239 -27.74 -4.20 -34.02
N VAL A 240 -27.56 -3.03 -33.40
CA VAL A 240 -28.65 -2.06 -33.21
C VAL A 240 -29.20 -1.56 -34.54
N ILE A 241 -28.33 -1.21 -35.48
CA ILE A 241 -28.72 -0.79 -36.84
C ILE A 241 -29.45 -1.92 -37.55
N PHE A 242 -28.93 -3.15 -37.47
CA PHE A 242 -29.56 -4.31 -38.07
C PHE A 242 -30.97 -4.53 -37.52
N ILE A 243 -31.15 -4.52 -36.19
CA ILE A 243 -32.48 -4.62 -35.57
C ILE A 243 -33.38 -3.46 -36.01
N TYR A 244 -32.86 -2.23 -36.05
CA TYR A 244 -33.62 -1.05 -36.47
C TYR A 244 -34.16 -1.20 -37.90
N VAL A 245 -33.35 -1.72 -38.82
CA VAL A 245 -33.77 -1.98 -40.21
C VAL A 245 -34.81 -3.10 -40.31
N GLN A 246 -34.74 -4.10 -39.44
CA GLN A 246 -35.70 -5.22 -39.43
C GLN A 246 -37.05 -4.85 -38.79
N ILE A 247 -37.12 -3.78 -37.99
CA ILE A 247 -38.39 -3.30 -37.45
C ILE A 247 -39.18 -2.64 -38.59
N LYS A 248 -40.21 -3.36 -39.06
CA LYS A 248 -41.13 -2.87 -40.10
C LYS A 248 -41.71 -1.52 -39.65
N PRO A 249 -41.60 -0.44 -40.46
CA PRO A 249 -42.17 0.84 -40.09
C PRO A 249 -43.67 0.66 -39.87
N SER A 250 -44.18 1.12 -38.73
CA SER A 250 -45.61 1.04 -38.44
C SER A 250 -46.34 1.92 -39.45
N THR A 251 -46.93 1.29 -40.47
CA THR A 251 -47.87 1.93 -41.40
C THR A 251 -49.17 2.24 -40.64
N SER A 252 -49.12 3.21 -39.72
CA SER A 252 -50.32 3.90 -39.26
C SER A 252 -50.68 4.92 -40.34
N ARG A 253 -51.34 4.45 -41.41
CA ARG A 253 -52.12 5.32 -42.28
C ARG A 253 -53.25 5.88 -41.41
N ARG A 254 -53.08 7.08 -40.86
CA ARG A 254 -54.23 7.93 -40.51
C ARG A 254 -54.89 8.32 -41.83
N SER A 255 -55.94 7.59 -42.19
CA SER A 255 -56.98 8.06 -43.11
C SER A 255 -57.53 9.37 -42.55
N ILE A 256 -57.08 10.50 -43.11
CA ILE A 256 -57.79 11.76 -42.98
C ILE A 256 -59.03 11.59 -43.86
N LEU A 257 -60.16 11.28 -43.23
CA LEU A 257 -61.46 11.33 -43.87
C LEU A 257 -61.81 12.81 -44.04
N ILE A 258 -61.52 13.32 -45.24
CA ILE A 258 -62.09 14.55 -45.79
C ILE A 258 -63.38 14.12 -46.50
N GLU A 259 -64.38 15.02 -46.46
CA GLU A 259 -65.76 14.96 -46.98
C GLU A 259 -66.79 14.59 -45.91
N GLY A 260 -67.77 15.44 -45.60
CA GLY A 260 -68.36 16.52 -46.41
C GLY A 260 -69.84 16.23 -46.56
#